data_AF-A0A524I6L4-F1
#
_entry.id   AF-A0A524I6L4-F1
#
_cell.length_a   1.000
_cell.length_b   1.000
_cell.length_c   1.000
_cell.angle_alpha   90.00
_cell.angle_beta   90.00
_cell.angle_gamma   90.00
#
_symmetry.space_group_name_H-M   'P 1'
#
loop_
_entity.id
_entity.type
_entity.pdbx_description
1 polymer ?
#
loop_
_entity_poly.entity_id
_entity_poly.type
_entity_poly.pdbx_seq_one_letter_code
_entity_poly.pdbx_strand_id
1 'polypeptide(L)'
;PAIHKNRRQVGRLFADKLGVEYTEDPQVLTKIARRTIRGKFLTADAGLSGANFAAAASGSRVLFTNEGNGRTVTTVPPLHIAILSLEKMIPSLADLPTFIRLLPRSATGQSITSYVSVITGTRKPGEATGAKELHIVLLDNGRAEILSGECREILKCIRCGACMNVCPVYRTVGGHSYGWTYPGPMGIVLTTLLTGMAKSHPLVDASTLCGACDEVCPVRIPLVDLVLKLRERRVREGFSRPMEKRGMRVFGKVAASPSLFSAGQFLSRTFWPLVRAFGGKDVAGRLPGPAKVPFHRRVP
;
A
#
# COMPACT_ATOMS: atom_id res chain seq x y z
N PRO A 1 -1.55 3.21 -11.13
CA PRO A 1 -2.12 2.76 -12.41
C PRO A 1 -3.65 2.56 -12.31
N ALA A 2 -4.40 2.84 -13.37
CA ALA A 2 -5.86 2.70 -13.43
C ALA A 2 -6.30 1.25 -13.68
N ILE A 3 -5.81 0.31 -12.84
CA ILE A 3 -6.04 -1.15 -12.98
C ILE A 3 -7.53 -1.50 -12.96
N HIS A 4 -8.36 -0.66 -12.33
CA HIS A 4 -9.80 -0.84 -12.27
C HIS A 4 -10.53 -0.59 -13.61
N LYS A 5 -9.84 -0.14 -14.67
CA LYS A 5 -10.43 0.04 -16.01
C LYS A 5 -9.86 -0.97 -17.00
N ASN A 6 -10.75 -1.66 -17.70
CA ASN A 6 -10.36 -2.50 -18.84
C ASN A 6 -10.22 -1.67 -20.13
N ARG A 7 -9.63 -2.25 -21.18
CA ARG A 7 -9.39 -1.57 -22.47
C ARG A 7 -10.65 -0.96 -23.10
N ARG A 8 -11.81 -1.60 -22.96
CA ARG A 8 -13.09 -1.10 -23.49
C ARG A 8 -13.52 0.19 -22.79
N GLN A 9 -13.40 0.20 -21.48
CA GLN A 9 -13.72 1.38 -20.65
C GLN A 9 -12.75 2.53 -20.91
N VAL A 10 -11.46 2.23 -21.14
CA VAL A 10 -10.47 3.25 -21.52
C VAL A 10 -10.79 3.82 -22.90
N GLY A 11 -11.09 2.97 -23.89
CA GLY A 11 -11.45 3.42 -25.23
C GLY A 11 -12.69 4.33 -25.25
N ARG A 12 -13.74 3.96 -24.50
CA ARG A 12 -14.95 4.80 -24.37
C ARG A 12 -14.62 6.14 -23.72
N LEU A 13 -13.86 6.12 -22.62
CA LEU A 13 -13.44 7.35 -21.94
C LEU A 13 -12.67 8.29 -22.88
N PHE A 14 -11.81 7.74 -23.76
CA PHE A 14 -11.04 8.54 -24.71
C PHE A 14 -11.95 9.15 -25.78
N ALA A 15 -12.87 8.36 -26.33
CA ALA A 15 -13.85 8.86 -27.28
C ALA A 15 -14.70 9.99 -26.66
N ASP A 16 -15.25 9.75 -25.47
CA ASP A 16 -16.14 10.70 -24.78
C ASP A 16 -15.43 11.99 -24.37
N LYS A 17 -14.16 11.91 -23.93
CA LYS A 17 -13.44 13.07 -23.35
C LYS A 17 -12.53 13.79 -24.32
N LEU A 18 -12.04 13.11 -25.35
CA LEU A 18 -11.08 13.66 -26.31
C LEU A 18 -11.67 13.83 -27.71
N GLY A 19 -12.89 13.34 -27.97
CA GLY A 19 -13.55 13.43 -29.27
C GLY A 19 -12.83 12.62 -30.36
N VAL A 20 -12.14 11.55 -29.98
CA VAL A 20 -11.44 10.64 -30.90
C VAL A 20 -12.31 9.46 -31.28
N GLU A 21 -12.01 8.82 -32.40
CA GLU A 21 -12.66 7.56 -32.76
C GLU A 21 -12.42 6.48 -31.70
N TYR A 22 -13.46 5.71 -31.39
CA TYR A 22 -13.38 4.62 -30.44
C TYR A 22 -12.41 3.56 -30.92
N THR A 23 -11.50 3.15 -30.04
CA THR A 23 -10.60 2.03 -30.29
C THR A 23 -10.27 1.29 -28.99
N GLU A 24 -10.05 -0.02 -29.10
CA GLU A 24 -9.57 -0.86 -28.02
C GLU A 24 -8.07 -1.20 -28.16
N ASP A 25 -7.43 -0.73 -29.24
CA ASP A 25 -6.02 -0.99 -29.52
C ASP A 25 -5.14 -0.20 -28.52
N PRO A 26 -4.39 -0.87 -27.64
CA PRO A 26 -3.55 -0.20 -26.64
C PRO A 26 -2.48 0.71 -27.25
N GLN A 27 -1.92 0.36 -28.42
CA GLN A 27 -0.92 1.18 -29.09
C GLN A 27 -1.53 2.48 -29.61
N VAL A 28 -2.71 2.38 -30.23
CA VAL A 28 -3.44 3.56 -30.73
C VAL A 28 -3.86 4.46 -29.55
N LEU A 29 -4.44 3.89 -28.50
CA LEU A 29 -4.80 4.62 -27.28
C LEU A 29 -3.58 5.33 -26.66
N THR A 30 -2.43 4.66 -26.60
CA THR A 30 -1.19 5.26 -26.08
C THR A 30 -0.72 6.43 -26.95
N LYS A 31 -0.76 6.30 -28.28
CA LYS A 31 -0.41 7.40 -29.20
C LYS A 31 -1.36 8.59 -29.05
N ILE A 32 -2.67 8.34 -28.92
CA ILE A 32 -3.68 9.37 -28.67
C ILE A 32 -3.38 10.12 -27.37
N ALA A 33 -3.17 9.38 -26.27
CA ALA A 33 -2.82 9.96 -24.98
C ALA A 33 -1.56 10.84 -25.12
N ARG A 34 -0.50 10.29 -25.72
CA ARG A 34 0.79 10.95 -25.91
C ARG A 34 0.67 12.23 -26.75
N ARG A 35 -0.14 12.26 -27.80
CA ARG A 35 -0.38 13.46 -28.63
C ARG A 35 -1.13 14.51 -27.83
N THR A 36 -2.20 14.09 -27.15
CA THR A 36 -3.09 14.99 -26.41
C THR A 36 -2.40 15.67 -25.23
N ILE A 37 -1.59 14.93 -24.47
CA ILE A 37 -0.89 15.47 -23.30
C ILE A 37 0.38 16.27 -23.66
N ARG A 38 0.93 16.13 -24.88
CA ARG A 38 2.19 16.78 -25.28
C ARG A 38 2.12 18.29 -25.15
N GLY A 39 1.07 18.88 -25.73
CA GLY A 39 0.87 20.33 -25.71
C GLY A 39 0.79 20.83 -24.27
N LYS A 40 0.03 20.13 -23.43
CA LYS A 40 -0.12 20.46 -22.01
C LYS A 40 1.21 20.46 -21.26
N PHE A 41 2.12 19.52 -21.53
CA PHE A 41 3.44 19.54 -20.90
C PHE A 41 4.32 20.70 -21.38
N LEU A 42 4.22 21.08 -22.66
CA LEU A 42 5.07 22.13 -23.24
C LEU A 42 4.63 23.55 -22.82
N THR A 43 3.33 23.73 -22.55
CA THR A 43 2.76 25.04 -22.22
C THR A 43 2.44 25.22 -20.74
N ALA A 44 2.72 24.21 -19.89
CA ALA A 44 2.45 24.31 -18.46
C ALA A 44 3.39 25.31 -17.78
N ASP A 45 2.82 26.18 -16.94
CA ASP A 45 3.59 27.16 -16.16
C ASP A 45 4.37 26.49 -15.03
N ALA A 46 3.83 25.41 -14.46
CA ALA A 46 4.42 24.68 -13.36
C ALA A 46 4.32 23.17 -13.54
N GLY A 47 5.40 22.47 -13.18
CA GLY A 47 5.46 21.03 -13.03
C GLY A 47 5.34 20.64 -11.56
N LEU A 48 4.47 19.69 -11.25
CA LEU A 48 4.33 19.13 -9.91
C LEU A 48 4.82 17.68 -9.88
N SER A 49 5.79 17.37 -9.02
CA SER A 49 6.28 16.01 -8.87
C SER A 49 6.46 15.59 -7.42
N GLY A 50 6.57 14.29 -7.20
CA GLY A 50 7.16 13.73 -5.99
C GLY A 50 8.67 13.52 -6.13
N ALA A 51 9.21 12.65 -5.28
CA ALA A 51 10.51 12.01 -5.44
C ALA A 51 10.46 10.59 -4.88
N ASN A 52 11.17 9.65 -5.50
CA ASN A 52 11.39 8.33 -4.90
C ASN A 52 12.39 8.43 -3.75
N PHE A 53 13.45 9.21 -3.96
CA PHE A 53 14.47 9.52 -2.96
C PHE A 53 14.93 10.98 -3.07
N ALA A 54 15.45 11.54 -1.99
CA ALA A 54 16.16 12.82 -2.00
C ALA A 54 17.45 12.73 -1.17
N ALA A 55 18.58 13.06 -1.80
CA ALA A 55 19.89 13.03 -1.16
C ALA A 55 20.16 14.34 -0.41
N ALA A 56 20.21 14.28 0.92
CA ALA A 56 20.35 15.44 1.79
C ALA A 56 21.63 16.24 1.50
N ALA A 57 22.78 15.55 1.33
CA ALA A 57 24.07 16.19 1.14
C ALA A 57 24.18 17.05 -0.14
N SER A 58 23.36 16.78 -1.16
CA SER A 58 23.44 17.48 -2.46
C SER A 58 22.15 18.21 -2.86
N GLY A 59 21.06 18.07 -2.09
CA GLY A 59 19.74 18.56 -2.49
C GLY A 59 19.19 17.90 -3.76
N SER A 60 19.70 16.73 -4.13
CA SER A 60 19.31 16.01 -5.35
C SER A 60 18.04 15.22 -5.13
N ARG A 61 17.06 15.32 -6.05
CA ARG A 61 15.87 14.46 -6.07
C ARG A 61 16.06 13.37 -7.10
N VAL A 62 15.56 12.18 -6.81
CA VAL A 62 15.66 11.03 -7.69
C VAL A 62 14.27 10.51 -8.05
N LEU A 63 14.04 10.39 -9.35
CA LEU A 63 12.82 9.86 -9.94
C LEU A 63 13.08 8.57 -10.70
N PHE A 64 12.28 7.56 -10.43
CA PHE A 64 12.23 6.29 -11.14
C PHE A 64 10.94 6.26 -11.95
N THR A 65 11.04 6.21 -13.28
CA THR A 65 9.86 6.22 -14.17
C THR A 65 10.06 5.32 -15.38
N ASN A 66 8.95 4.83 -15.95
CA ASN A 66 8.97 4.02 -17.18
C ASN A 66 8.41 4.79 -18.39
N GLU A 67 7.65 5.86 -18.16
CA GLU A 67 6.85 6.54 -19.18
C GLU A 67 7.42 7.90 -19.63
N GLY A 68 8.59 8.30 -19.10
CA GLY A 68 9.33 9.52 -19.45
C GLY A 68 8.66 10.85 -19.03
N ASN A 69 7.37 10.84 -18.74
CA ASN A 69 6.58 11.97 -18.28
C ASN A 69 7.17 12.65 -17.03
N GLY A 70 7.74 11.89 -16.10
CA GLY A 70 8.38 12.44 -14.91
C GLY A 70 9.48 13.44 -15.27
N ARG A 71 10.35 13.09 -16.23
CA ARG A 71 11.39 14.00 -16.73
C ARG A 71 10.77 15.25 -17.32
N THR A 72 9.78 15.10 -18.21
CA THR A 72 9.09 16.23 -18.85
C THR A 72 8.50 17.20 -17.82
N VAL A 73 7.81 16.68 -16.80
CA VAL A 73 7.24 17.49 -15.70
C VAL A 73 8.31 18.27 -14.95
N THR A 74 9.49 17.69 -14.75
CA THR A 74 10.55 18.32 -13.95
C THR A 74 11.51 19.22 -14.73
N THR A 75 11.52 19.16 -16.06
CA THR A 75 12.52 19.88 -16.87
C THR A 75 11.94 20.82 -17.91
N VAL A 76 10.67 20.70 -18.27
CA VAL A 76 10.04 21.55 -19.31
C VAL A 76 9.37 22.79 -18.72
N PRO A 77 8.48 22.69 -17.72
CA PRO A 77 7.88 23.87 -17.10
C PRO A 77 8.94 24.78 -16.47
N PRO A 78 8.77 26.11 -16.52
CA PRO A 78 9.71 27.05 -15.93
C PRO A 78 9.76 26.97 -14.40
N LEU A 79 8.65 26.58 -13.75
CA LEU A 79 8.56 26.34 -12.32
C LEU A 79 8.44 24.84 -12.03
N HIS A 80 9.26 24.31 -11.13
CA HIS A 80 9.11 22.94 -10.59
C HIS A 80 8.78 22.99 -9.10
N ILE A 81 7.70 22.32 -8.70
CA ILE A 81 7.33 22.08 -7.31
C ILE A 81 7.52 20.60 -7.02
N ALA A 82 8.43 20.27 -6.11
CA ALA A 82 8.69 18.91 -5.65
C ALA A 82 8.11 18.71 -4.25
N ILE A 83 7.09 17.87 -4.11
CA ILE A 83 6.50 17.50 -2.82
C ILE A 83 6.97 16.10 -2.45
N LEU A 84 7.77 15.98 -1.40
CA LEU A 84 8.24 14.70 -0.92
C LEU A 84 8.11 14.63 0.59
N SER A 85 7.85 13.42 1.08
CA SER A 85 7.73 13.19 2.51
C SER A 85 9.08 12.85 3.14
N LEU A 86 9.19 13.07 4.45
CA LEU A 86 10.46 12.95 5.19
C LEU A 86 11.13 11.58 5.01
N GLU A 87 10.35 10.51 4.85
CA GLU A 87 10.87 9.16 4.71
C GLU A 87 11.50 8.85 3.33
N LYS A 88 11.50 9.83 2.42
CA LYS A 88 12.20 9.72 1.12
C LYS A 88 13.64 10.18 1.18
N MET A 89 14.09 10.74 2.31
CA MET A 89 15.46 11.23 2.43
C MET A 89 16.48 10.10 2.57
N ILE A 90 17.58 10.23 1.84
CA ILE A 90 18.80 9.43 1.99
C ILE A 90 19.97 10.38 2.29
N PRO A 91 21.05 9.93 2.97
CA PRO A 91 22.15 10.83 3.33
C PRO A 91 22.81 11.45 2.11
N SER A 92 23.16 10.62 1.12
CA SER A 92 23.93 11.05 -0.05
C SER A 92 23.54 10.28 -1.32
N LEU A 93 24.06 10.71 -2.47
CA LEU A 93 23.93 9.94 -3.71
C LEU A 93 24.73 8.62 -3.69
N ALA A 94 25.69 8.46 -2.78
CA ALA A 94 26.44 7.21 -2.64
C ALA A 94 25.56 6.06 -2.10
N ASP A 95 24.44 6.39 -1.44
CA ASP A 95 23.45 5.42 -0.95
C ASP A 95 22.48 4.96 -2.05
N LEU A 96 22.35 5.74 -3.12
CA LEU A 96 21.38 5.51 -4.20
C LEU A 96 21.55 4.17 -4.94
N PRO A 97 22.77 3.65 -5.23
CA PRO A 97 22.96 2.39 -5.94
C PRO A 97 22.23 1.20 -5.28
N THR A 98 22.16 1.16 -3.95
CA THR A 98 21.41 0.14 -3.20
C THR A 98 19.93 0.20 -3.58
N PHE A 99 19.33 1.38 -3.57
CA PHE A 99 17.93 1.56 -3.89
C PHE A 99 17.61 1.39 -5.38
N ILE A 100 18.54 1.74 -6.28
CA ILE A 100 18.44 1.43 -7.70
C ILE A 100 18.34 -0.08 -7.94
N ARG A 101 19.02 -0.90 -7.14
CA ARG A 101 18.93 -2.36 -7.23
C ARG A 101 17.64 -2.91 -6.60
N LEU A 102 17.21 -2.35 -5.47
CA LEU A 102 16.06 -2.88 -4.73
C LEU A 102 14.72 -2.51 -5.36
N LEU A 103 14.51 -1.23 -5.71
CA LEU A 103 13.18 -0.73 -6.08
C LEU A 103 12.64 -1.34 -7.38
N PRO A 104 13.34 -1.25 -8.53
CA PRO A 104 12.82 -1.75 -9.82
C PRO A 104 12.61 -3.27 -9.81
N ARG A 105 13.55 -4.01 -9.21
CA ARG A 105 13.46 -5.48 -9.11
C ARG A 105 12.24 -5.92 -8.31
N SER A 106 11.97 -5.24 -7.19
CA SER A 106 10.83 -5.57 -6.34
C SER A 106 9.50 -5.08 -6.92
N ALA A 107 9.52 -4.00 -7.71
CA ALA A 107 8.31 -3.40 -8.25
C ALA A 107 7.84 -4.06 -9.54
N THR A 108 8.74 -4.15 -10.54
CA THR A 108 8.43 -4.55 -11.92
C THR A 108 9.27 -5.73 -12.39
N GLY A 109 10.17 -6.27 -11.56
CA GLY A 109 11.10 -7.33 -11.95
C GLY A 109 12.23 -6.85 -12.87
N GLN A 110 12.34 -5.54 -13.13
CA GLN A 110 13.36 -4.97 -14.01
C GLN A 110 14.69 -4.81 -13.26
N SER A 111 15.82 -4.94 -13.97
CA SER A 111 17.14 -4.65 -13.40
C SER A 111 17.29 -3.17 -13.01
N ILE A 112 16.71 -2.28 -13.82
CA ILE A 112 16.57 -0.83 -13.64
C ILE A 112 15.31 -0.35 -14.37
N THR A 113 14.69 0.75 -13.95
CA THR A 113 13.58 1.38 -14.68
C THR A 113 14.05 1.99 -15.99
N SER A 114 13.14 2.26 -16.93
CA SER A 114 13.50 2.87 -18.21
C SER A 114 14.20 4.23 -18.05
N TYR A 115 13.86 4.96 -16.99
CA TYR A 115 14.52 6.22 -16.62
C TYR A 115 14.80 6.25 -15.12
N VAL A 116 16.03 6.65 -14.77
CA VAL A 116 16.41 7.13 -13.44
C VAL A 116 16.93 8.55 -13.61
N SER A 117 16.16 9.53 -13.14
CA SER A 117 16.52 10.95 -13.25
C SER A 117 17.01 11.45 -11.91
N VAL A 118 18.28 11.85 -11.85
CA VAL A 118 18.86 12.58 -10.71
C VAL A 118 18.84 14.06 -11.07
N ILE A 119 18.11 14.85 -10.28
CA ILE A 119 17.85 16.26 -10.58
C ILE A 119 18.35 17.09 -9.41
N THR A 120 19.29 17.99 -9.68
CA THR A 120 19.98 18.80 -8.67
C THR A 120 19.87 20.27 -9.04
N GLY A 121 19.35 21.08 -8.11
CA GLY A 121 19.13 22.51 -8.35
C GLY A 121 18.13 22.81 -9.48
N THR A 122 18.25 24.04 -9.98
CA THR A 122 17.54 24.64 -11.14
C THR A 122 18.44 24.63 -12.37
N ARG A 123 17.87 25.02 -13.52
CA ARG A 123 18.59 25.18 -14.79
C ARG A 123 19.73 26.18 -14.67
N LYS A 124 20.92 25.79 -15.11
CA LYS A 124 22.12 26.65 -15.16
C LYS A 124 22.21 27.43 -16.48
N PRO A 125 22.97 28.54 -16.52
CA PRO A 125 23.29 29.21 -17.79
C PRO A 125 23.90 28.24 -18.81
N GLY A 126 23.42 28.28 -20.05
CA GLY A 126 23.87 27.39 -21.14
C GLY A 126 23.15 26.04 -21.21
N GLU A 127 22.35 25.65 -20.21
CA GLU A 127 21.56 24.41 -20.27
C GLU A 127 20.28 24.59 -21.11
N ALA A 128 20.01 23.63 -22.00
CA ALA A 128 18.84 23.65 -22.87
C ALA A 128 17.52 23.35 -22.16
N THR A 129 17.56 22.66 -21.02
CA THR A 129 16.36 22.19 -20.29
C THR A 129 16.54 22.32 -18.78
N GLY A 130 15.43 22.44 -18.05
CA GLY A 130 15.42 22.54 -16.59
C GLY A 130 14.49 23.66 -16.13
N ALA A 131 13.91 23.50 -14.94
CA ALA A 131 13.12 24.55 -14.32
C ALA A 131 14.01 25.75 -13.95
N LYS A 132 13.52 26.96 -14.21
CA LYS A 132 14.14 28.22 -13.79
C LYS A 132 14.01 28.43 -12.29
N GLU A 133 12.92 27.95 -11.72
CA GLU A 133 12.59 28.08 -10.30
C GLU A 133 12.20 26.71 -9.73
N LEU A 134 12.61 26.45 -8.48
CA LEU A 134 12.37 25.18 -7.80
C LEU A 134 11.90 25.42 -6.36
N HIS A 135 10.74 24.87 -6.03
CA HIS A 135 10.22 24.79 -4.66
C HIS A 135 10.25 23.35 -4.19
N ILE A 136 10.81 23.12 -3.00
CA ILE A 136 10.84 21.80 -2.37
C ILE A 136 9.99 21.85 -1.10
N VAL A 137 8.92 21.06 -1.08
CA VAL A 137 8.02 20.92 0.06
C VAL A 137 8.31 19.60 0.75
N LEU A 138 8.91 19.68 1.94
CA LEU A 138 9.10 18.53 2.82
C LEU A 138 7.83 18.30 3.64
N LEU A 139 7.08 17.27 3.26
CA LEU A 139 5.79 16.95 3.87
C LEU A 139 5.97 15.99 5.05
N ASP A 140 5.85 16.52 6.27
CA ASP A 140 5.73 15.71 7.46
C ASP A 140 4.35 15.02 7.53
N ASN A 141 3.28 15.79 7.71
CA ASN A 141 1.91 15.28 7.76
C ASN A 141 1.79 14.04 8.69
N GLY A 142 2.31 14.15 9.92
CA GLY A 142 2.27 13.11 10.95
C GLY A 142 3.40 12.07 10.90
N ARG A 143 4.38 12.20 10.01
CA ARG A 143 5.48 11.21 9.88
C ARG A 143 6.51 11.33 10.98
N ALA A 144 6.74 12.51 11.55
CA ALA A 144 7.57 12.70 12.73
C ALA A 144 6.99 11.97 13.94
N GLU A 145 5.67 12.00 14.12
CA GLU A 145 4.98 11.22 15.16
C GLU A 145 5.07 9.70 14.89
N ILE A 146 4.91 9.28 13.63
CA ILE A 146 5.09 7.87 13.26
C ILE A 146 6.52 7.41 13.58
N LEU A 147 7.52 8.27 13.33
CA LEU A 147 8.93 7.97 13.56
C LEU A 147 9.24 7.76 15.04
N SER A 148 8.60 8.52 15.94
CA SER A 148 8.74 8.35 17.39
C SER A 148 7.87 7.22 17.97
N GLY A 149 6.88 6.73 17.20
CA GLY A 149 5.93 5.71 17.64
C GLY A 149 6.34 4.26 17.42
N GLU A 150 5.46 3.35 17.86
CA GLU A 150 5.65 1.89 17.82
C GLU A 150 5.70 1.28 16.40
N CYS A 151 5.25 2.05 15.40
CA CYS A 151 5.15 1.65 14.00
C CYS A 151 6.17 2.32 13.07
N ARG A 152 7.22 2.96 13.60
CA ARG A 152 8.25 3.71 12.82
C ARG A 152 8.84 2.96 11.63
N GLU A 153 8.92 1.63 11.72
CA GLU A 153 9.42 0.76 10.67
C GLU A 153 8.68 0.93 9.33
N ILE A 154 7.41 1.36 9.36
CA ILE A 154 6.63 1.63 8.14
C ILE A 154 7.28 2.71 7.26
N LEU A 155 8.04 3.63 7.85
CA LEU A 155 8.71 4.73 7.13
C LEU A 155 9.89 4.24 6.29
N LYS A 156 10.39 3.01 6.50
CA LYS A 156 11.39 2.42 5.59
C LYS A 156 10.85 2.14 4.19
N CYS A 157 9.53 2.27 3.97
CA CYS A 157 8.89 1.88 2.72
C CYS A 157 9.37 2.70 1.51
N ILE A 158 10.04 2.00 0.59
CA ILE A 158 10.47 2.54 -0.72
C ILE A 158 9.36 2.56 -1.79
N ARG A 159 8.12 2.23 -1.42
CA ARG A 159 6.94 2.22 -2.30
C ARG A 159 7.10 1.35 -3.56
N CYS A 160 7.79 0.21 -3.45
CA CYS A 160 7.96 -0.72 -4.58
C CYS A 160 6.67 -1.48 -4.94
N GLY A 161 5.74 -1.67 -4.00
CA GLY A 161 4.48 -2.38 -4.24
C GLY A 161 4.56 -3.91 -4.19
N ALA A 162 5.71 -4.50 -3.90
CA ALA A 162 5.87 -5.96 -3.76
C ALA A 162 4.83 -6.59 -2.81
N CYS A 163 4.61 -5.96 -1.65
CA CYS A 163 3.60 -6.40 -0.67
C CYS A 163 2.17 -6.42 -1.25
N MET A 164 1.82 -5.50 -2.15
CA MET A 164 0.51 -5.46 -2.79
C MET A 164 0.34 -6.62 -3.77
N ASN A 165 1.40 -6.94 -4.53
CA ASN A 165 1.38 -7.99 -5.55
C ASN A 165 1.19 -9.39 -4.95
N VAL A 166 1.68 -9.63 -3.74
CA VAL A 166 1.51 -10.93 -3.04
C VAL A 166 0.29 -11.00 -2.13
N CYS A 167 -0.34 -9.86 -1.82
CA CYS A 167 -1.45 -9.82 -0.86
C CYS A 167 -2.73 -10.42 -1.47
N PRO A 168 -3.29 -11.50 -0.89
CA PRO A 168 -4.50 -12.12 -1.42
C PRO A 168 -5.72 -11.18 -1.32
N VAL A 169 -5.80 -10.37 -0.27
CA VAL A 169 -6.88 -9.39 -0.08
C VAL A 169 -6.82 -8.33 -1.18
N TYR A 170 -5.69 -7.63 -1.32
CA TYR A 170 -5.52 -6.57 -2.32
C TYR A 170 -5.80 -7.06 -3.74
N ARG A 171 -5.33 -8.27 -4.10
CA ARG A 171 -5.58 -8.86 -5.41
C ARG A 171 -7.06 -9.13 -5.69
N THR A 172 -7.85 -9.36 -4.65
CA THR A 172 -9.28 -9.67 -4.77
C THR A 172 -10.14 -8.41 -4.76
N VAL A 173 -9.89 -7.49 -3.81
CA VAL A 173 -10.76 -6.32 -3.59
C VAL A 173 -10.28 -5.04 -4.27
N GLY A 174 -9.04 -5.04 -4.77
CA GLY A 174 -8.40 -3.87 -5.38
C GLY A 174 -8.09 -2.74 -4.40
N GLY A 175 -7.49 -1.67 -4.91
CA GLY A 175 -7.04 -0.54 -4.09
C GLY A 175 -8.15 0.37 -3.56
N HIS A 176 -9.26 0.53 -4.29
CA HIS A 176 -10.34 1.44 -3.89
C HIS A 176 -11.03 1.04 -2.59
N SER A 177 -11.10 -0.28 -2.32
CA SER A 177 -11.71 -0.83 -1.11
C SER A 177 -10.96 -0.46 0.18
N TYR A 178 -9.72 0.04 0.08
CA TYR A 178 -8.94 0.50 1.23
C TYR A 178 -9.31 1.92 1.69
N GLY A 179 -10.10 2.68 0.91
CA GLY A 179 -10.68 3.96 1.32
C GLY A 179 -9.70 5.14 1.40
N TRP A 180 -8.44 4.98 0.99
CA TRP A 180 -7.44 6.04 1.03
C TRP A 180 -6.39 5.91 -0.07
N THR A 181 -5.49 6.89 -0.17
CA THR A 181 -4.44 6.98 -1.20
C THR A 181 -3.41 5.85 -1.11
N TYR A 182 -3.22 5.24 0.06
CA TYR A 182 -2.28 4.14 0.27
C TYR A 182 -3.04 2.82 0.48
N PRO A 183 -3.04 1.91 -0.51
CA PRO A 183 -3.72 0.63 -0.40
C PRO A 183 -2.77 -0.54 -0.08
N GLY A 184 -3.35 -1.73 0.09
CA GLY A 184 -2.61 -2.97 0.35
C GLY A 184 -1.98 -3.04 1.74
N PRO A 185 -1.10 -4.03 2.01
CA PRO A 185 -0.57 -4.26 3.36
C PRO A 185 0.11 -3.06 4.01
N MET A 186 1.01 -2.38 3.29
CA MET A 186 1.63 -1.13 3.75
C MET A 186 0.60 -0.02 3.96
N GLY A 187 -0.40 0.05 3.06
CA GLY A 187 -1.50 1.00 3.15
C GLY A 187 -2.35 0.85 4.41
N ILE A 188 -2.61 -0.38 4.88
CA ILE A 188 -3.32 -0.62 6.15
C ILE A 188 -2.64 0.12 7.30
N VAL A 189 -1.32 -0.02 7.40
CA VAL A 189 -0.52 0.57 8.47
C VAL A 189 -0.41 2.08 8.29
N LEU A 190 0.09 2.53 7.14
CA LEU A 190 0.38 3.94 6.92
C LEU A 190 -0.88 4.80 6.91
N THR A 191 -1.96 4.34 6.27
CA THR A 191 -3.25 5.07 6.29
C THR A 191 -3.76 5.19 7.71
N THR A 192 -3.75 4.11 8.49
CA THR A 192 -4.23 4.15 9.88
C THR A 192 -3.49 5.15 10.74
N LEU A 193 -2.17 5.22 10.58
CA LEU A 193 -1.33 6.16 11.31
C LEU A 193 -1.56 7.62 10.88
N LEU A 194 -1.86 7.86 9.60
CA LEU A 194 -2.06 9.20 9.06
C LEU A 194 -3.48 9.74 9.27
N THR A 195 -4.50 8.87 9.24
CA THR A 195 -5.91 9.28 9.34
C THR A 195 -6.50 9.10 10.74
N GLY A 196 -5.80 8.36 11.60
CA GLY A 196 -6.25 8.00 12.94
C GLY A 196 -7.22 6.81 12.97
N MET A 197 -7.24 6.12 14.11
CA MET A 197 -8.01 4.88 14.33
C MET A 197 -9.52 5.07 14.12
N ALA A 198 -10.07 6.23 14.49
CA ALA A 198 -11.49 6.52 14.33
C ALA A 198 -11.98 6.38 12.88
N LYS A 199 -11.14 6.69 11.89
CA LYS A 199 -11.49 6.60 10.46
C LYS A 199 -11.10 5.26 9.85
N SER A 200 -10.06 4.61 10.36
CA SER A 200 -9.43 3.46 9.70
C SER A 200 -9.53 2.15 10.45
N HIS A 201 -10.20 2.09 11.61
CA HIS A 201 -10.28 0.85 12.39
C HIS A 201 -10.83 -0.38 11.63
N PRO A 202 -11.69 -0.28 10.58
CA PRO A 202 -12.07 -1.46 9.81
C PRO A 202 -10.91 -1.97 8.93
N LEU A 203 -9.99 -1.07 8.55
CA LEU A 203 -8.89 -1.35 7.63
C LEU A 203 -7.87 -2.32 8.25
N VAL A 204 -7.66 -2.26 9.58
CA VAL A 204 -6.73 -3.17 10.28
C VAL A 204 -7.22 -4.62 10.25
N ASP A 205 -8.50 -4.86 9.99
CA ASP A 205 -9.07 -6.20 9.79
C ASP A 205 -8.96 -6.70 8.34
N ALA A 206 -8.62 -5.82 7.38
CA ALA A 206 -8.44 -6.17 5.97
C ALA A 206 -7.13 -6.92 5.67
N SER A 207 -6.61 -7.67 6.65
CA SER A 207 -5.42 -8.51 6.54
C SER A 207 -5.70 -9.90 7.10
N THR A 208 -5.30 -10.92 6.34
CA THR A 208 -5.32 -12.32 6.78
C THR A 208 -4.11 -12.70 7.64
N LEU A 209 -3.15 -11.77 7.84
CA LEU A 209 -1.90 -12.00 8.58
C LEU A 209 -1.07 -13.19 8.06
N CYS A 210 -1.13 -13.48 6.75
CA CYS A 210 -0.46 -14.65 6.18
C CYS A 210 1.07 -14.55 6.05
N GLY A 211 1.71 -13.42 6.38
CA GLY A 211 3.17 -13.29 6.35
C GLY A 211 3.80 -13.02 4.98
N ALA A 212 3.11 -13.29 3.87
CA ALA A 212 3.69 -13.16 2.53
C ALA A 212 4.26 -11.77 2.21
N CYS A 213 3.67 -10.70 2.76
CA CYS A 213 4.17 -9.33 2.56
C CYS A 213 5.51 -9.06 3.25
N ASP A 214 5.80 -9.76 4.35
CA ASP A 214 7.03 -9.60 5.12
C ASP A 214 8.18 -10.33 4.42
N GLU A 215 7.91 -11.52 3.89
CA GLU A 215 8.88 -12.32 3.12
C GLU A 215 9.40 -11.60 1.88
N VAL A 216 8.53 -10.89 1.15
CA VAL A 216 8.91 -10.22 -0.10
C VAL A 216 9.39 -8.78 0.09
N CYS A 217 9.38 -8.25 1.31
CA CYS A 217 9.72 -6.85 1.55
C CYS A 217 11.23 -6.62 1.41
N PRO A 218 11.72 -5.88 0.39
CA PRO A 218 13.16 -5.70 0.17
C PRO A 218 13.85 -4.89 1.27
N VAL A 219 13.07 -4.17 2.07
CA VAL A 219 13.53 -3.32 3.18
C VAL A 219 13.08 -3.85 4.55
N ARG A 220 12.63 -5.11 4.60
CA ARG A 220 12.33 -5.88 5.83
C ARG A 220 11.41 -5.17 6.81
N ILE A 221 10.34 -4.53 6.31
CA ILE A 221 9.29 -3.99 7.17
C ILE A 221 8.44 -5.16 7.67
N PRO A 222 8.26 -5.34 8.99
CA PRO A 222 7.47 -6.43 9.57
C PRO A 222 5.97 -6.05 9.55
N LEU A 223 5.35 -6.05 8.37
CA LEU A 223 3.99 -5.52 8.20
C LEU A 223 2.95 -6.32 9.00
N VAL A 224 3.15 -7.62 9.19
CA VAL A 224 2.26 -8.43 10.05
C VAL A 224 2.27 -7.92 11.48
N ASP A 225 3.45 -7.73 12.06
CA ASP A 225 3.60 -7.22 13.43
C ASP A 225 3.05 -5.81 13.58
N LEU A 226 3.27 -4.94 12.58
CA LEU A 226 2.72 -3.59 12.60
C LEU A 226 1.18 -3.60 12.55
N VAL A 227 0.57 -4.49 11.77
CA VAL A 227 -0.90 -4.63 11.75
C VAL A 227 -1.41 -5.19 13.07
N LEU A 228 -0.70 -6.15 13.69
CA LEU A 228 -1.05 -6.68 15.01
C LEU A 228 -1.02 -5.59 16.09
N LYS A 229 0.03 -4.76 16.13
CA LYS A 229 0.10 -3.60 17.03
C LYS A 229 -1.09 -2.66 16.85
N LEU A 230 -1.47 -2.37 15.60
CA LEU A 230 -2.64 -1.54 15.32
C LEU A 230 -3.96 -2.19 15.75
N ARG A 231 -4.09 -3.53 15.64
CA ARG A 231 -5.25 -4.26 16.19
C ARG A 231 -5.30 -4.20 17.72
N GLU A 232 -4.17 -4.35 18.40
CA GLU A 232 -4.10 -4.17 19.86
C GLU A 232 -4.47 -2.75 20.26
N ARG A 233 -3.92 -1.75 19.56
CA ARG A 233 -4.24 -0.34 19.74
C ARG A 233 -5.73 -0.07 19.54
N ARG A 234 -6.36 -0.64 18.51
CA ARG A 234 -7.81 -0.57 18.29
C ARG A 234 -8.61 -1.02 19.52
N VAL A 235 -8.21 -2.14 20.13
CA VAL A 235 -8.87 -2.68 21.32
C VAL A 235 -8.65 -1.79 22.55
N ARG A 236 -7.43 -1.26 22.73
CA ARG A 236 -7.08 -0.33 23.83
C ARG A 236 -7.88 0.96 23.74
N GLU A 237 -8.00 1.53 22.55
CA GLU A 237 -8.70 2.79 22.28
C GLU A 237 -10.24 2.65 22.22
N GLY A 238 -10.78 1.43 22.35
CA GLY A 238 -12.23 1.21 22.43
C GLY A 238 -12.95 1.13 21.08
N PHE A 239 -12.23 0.98 19.97
CA PHE A 239 -12.81 0.83 18.63
C PHE A 239 -13.23 -0.63 18.29
N SER A 240 -13.20 -1.53 19.26
CA SER A 240 -13.70 -2.91 19.12
C SER A 240 -15.10 -3.04 19.74
N ARG A 241 -15.94 -3.91 19.16
CA ARG A 241 -17.31 -4.08 19.63
C ARG A 241 -17.33 -4.64 21.08
N PRO A 242 -18.15 -4.12 22.01
CA PRO A 242 -18.17 -4.60 23.40
C PRO A 242 -18.47 -6.09 23.52
N MET A 243 -19.37 -6.61 22.68
CA MET A 243 -19.70 -8.04 22.62
C MET A 243 -18.52 -8.89 22.19
N GLU A 244 -17.76 -8.45 21.18
CA GLU A 244 -16.53 -9.12 20.72
C GLU A 244 -15.49 -9.16 21.84
N LYS A 245 -15.25 -8.03 22.52
CA LYS A 245 -14.31 -7.93 23.64
C LYS A 245 -14.70 -8.85 24.79
N ARG A 246 -15.98 -8.90 25.16
CA ARG A 246 -16.49 -9.81 26.20
C ARG A 246 -16.37 -11.27 25.79
N GLY A 247 -16.77 -11.60 24.56
CA GLY A 247 -16.69 -12.95 24.00
C GLY A 247 -15.25 -13.48 23.97
N MET A 248 -14.30 -12.67 23.48
CA MET A 248 -12.88 -13.04 23.45
C MET A 248 -12.28 -13.18 24.85
N ARG A 249 -12.69 -12.36 25.82
CA ARG A 249 -12.27 -12.51 27.22
C ARG A 249 -12.78 -13.82 27.84
N VAL A 250 -14.03 -14.18 27.59
CA VAL A 250 -14.60 -15.46 28.05
C VAL A 250 -13.88 -16.62 27.38
N PHE A 251 -13.71 -16.56 26.05
CA PHE A 251 -12.97 -17.56 25.30
C PHE A 251 -11.55 -17.74 25.84
N GLY A 252 -10.82 -16.64 26.10
CA GLY A 252 -9.47 -16.70 26.68
C GLY A 252 -9.43 -17.41 28.02
N LYS A 253 -10.39 -17.14 28.93
CA LYS A 253 -10.50 -17.85 30.21
C LYS A 253 -10.78 -19.35 30.03
N VAL A 254 -11.66 -19.71 29.10
CA VAL A 254 -11.99 -21.12 28.81
C VAL A 254 -10.80 -21.83 28.16
N ALA A 255 -10.15 -21.21 27.18
CA ALA A 255 -9.02 -21.76 26.45
C ALA A 255 -7.76 -21.92 27.31
N ALA A 256 -7.57 -21.07 28.33
CA ALA A 256 -6.47 -21.19 29.29
C ALA A 256 -6.63 -22.33 30.31
N SER A 257 -7.83 -22.93 30.40
CA SER A 257 -8.11 -24.05 31.32
C SER A 257 -8.31 -25.35 30.54
N PRO A 258 -7.42 -26.36 30.68
CA PRO A 258 -7.55 -27.62 29.96
C PRO A 258 -8.89 -28.34 30.18
N SER A 259 -9.41 -28.31 31.41
CA SER A 259 -10.69 -28.95 31.76
C SER A 259 -11.89 -28.24 31.12
N LEU A 260 -11.95 -26.91 31.20
CA LEU A 260 -13.01 -26.11 30.59
C LEU A 260 -12.97 -26.18 29.07
N PHE A 261 -11.79 -26.12 28.48
CA PHE A 261 -11.62 -26.25 27.04
C PHE A 261 -12.05 -27.65 26.54
N SER A 262 -11.67 -28.72 27.25
CA SER A 262 -12.09 -30.09 26.94
C SER A 262 -13.61 -30.27 27.06
N ALA A 263 -14.22 -29.71 28.11
CA ALA A 263 -15.68 -29.71 28.29
C ALA A 263 -16.38 -28.94 27.15
N GLY A 264 -15.87 -27.78 26.77
CA GLY A 264 -16.38 -27.01 25.62
C GLY A 264 -16.25 -27.77 24.30
N GLN A 265 -15.15 -28.47 24.06
CA GLN A 265 -14.97 -29.36 22.91
C GLN A 265 -15.97 -30.53 22.92
N PHE A 266 -16.21 -31.14 24.07
CA PHE A 266 -17.22 -32.19 24.20
C PHE A 266 -18.63 -31.67 23.89
N LEU A 267 -19.03 -30.54 24.50
CA LEU A 267 -20.33 -29.92 24.27
C LEU A 267 -20.51 -29.52 22.80
N SER A 268 -19.54 -28.82 22.21
CA SER A 268 -19.60 -28.43 20.79
C SER A 268 -19.79 -29.64 19.87
N ARG A 269 -19.12 -30.77 20.14
CA ARG A 269 -19.31 -32.02 19.40
C ARG A 269 -20.70 -32.61 19.56
N THR A 270 -21.19 -32.68 20.79
CA THR A 270 -22.52 -33.26 21.11
C THR A 270 -23.65 -32.44 20.49
N PHE A 271 -23.55 -31.11 20.52
CA PHE A 271 -24.57 -30.21 20.00
C PHE A 271 -24.36 -29.82 18.53
N TRP A 272 -23.27 -30.22 17.87
CA TRP A 272 -23.01 -29.92 16.46
C TRP A 272 -24.13 -30.33 15.50
N PRO A 273 -24.76 -31.52 15.62
CA PRO A 273 -25.87 -31.92 14.76
C PRO A 273 -27.06 -30.95 14.83
N LEU A 274 -27.35 -30.44 16.03
CA LEU A 274 -28.41 -29.45 16.25
C LEU A 274 -28.02 -28.11 15.63
N VAL A 275 -26.78 -27.66 15.83
CA VAL A 275 -26.27 -26.43 15.18
C VAL A 275 -26.35 -26.54 13.65
N ARG A 276 -26.05 -27.71 13.07
CA ARG A 276 -26.15 -27.92 11.63
C ARG A 276 -27.59 -27.98 11.12
N ALA A 277 -28.50 -28.54 11.92
CA ALA A 277 -29.93 -28.62 11.60
C ALA A 277 -30.61 -27.24 11.63
N PHE A 278 -30.30 -26.40 12.63
CA PHE A 278 -30.95 -25.11 12.84
C PHE A 278 -30.17 -23.90 12.31
N GLY A 279 -28.86 -24.04 12.07
CA GLY A 279 -27.96 -22.92 11.71
C GLY A 279 -27.88 -22.59 10.22
N GLY A 280 -28.76 -23.16 9.39
CA GLY A 280 -28.85 -22.87 7.95
C GLY A 280 -27.71 -23.45 7.10
N LYS A 281 -28.01 -23.73 5.82
CA LYS A 281 -27.05 -24.34 4.89
C LYS A 281 -25.86 -23.43 4.56
N ASP A 282 -26.06 -22.12 4.50
CA ASP A 282 -25.02 -21.17 4.08
C ASP A 282 -24.03 -20.80 5.18
N VAL A 283 -24.40 -20.96 6.45
CA VAL A 283 -23.55 -20.61 7.60
C VAL A 283 -23.04 -21.90 8.25
N ALA A 284 -23.91 -22.65 8.94
CA ALA A 284 -23.50 -23.87 9.65
C ALA A 284 -23.10 -25.01 8.69
N GLY A 285 -23.67 -25.07 7.49
CA GLY A 285 -23.35 -26.09 6.50
C GLY A 285 -21.95 -26.00 5.89
N ARG A 286 -21.32 -24.81 5.91
CA ARG A 286 -19.97 -24.55 5.37
C ARG A 286 -18.87 -24.62 6.42
N LEU A 287 -19.22 -24.60 7.70
CA LEU A 287 -18.26 -24.66 8.79
C LEU A 287 -17.76 -26.10 8.98
N PRO A 288 -16.44 -26.31 9.18
CA PRO A 288 -15.92 -27.63 9.52
C PRO A 288 -16.50 -28.09 10.86
N GLY A 289 -16.82 -29.38 10.96
CA GLY A 289 -17.29 -29.95 12.21
C GLY A 289 -16.21 -29.89 13.31
N PRO A 290 -16.61 -29.79 14.58
CA PRO A 290 -15.68 -29.80 15.69
C PRO A 290 -14.86 -31.10 15.71
N ALA A 291 -13.63 -30.96 16.17
CA ALA A 291 -12.67 -32.04 16.35
C ALA A 291 -13.26 -33.24 17.12
N LYS A 292 -13.24 -34.45 16.53
CA LYS A 292 -13.73 -35.68 17.20
C LYS A 292 -12.95 -36.03 18.47
N VAL A 293 -11.62 -35.87 18.41
CA VAL A 293 -10.67 -36.08 19.50
C VAL A 293 -10.19 -34.72 20.03
N PRO A 294 -10.17 -34.49 21.36
CA PRO A 294 -9.64 -33.26 21.97
C PRO A 294 -8.17 -32.99 21.62
N PHE A 295 -7.77 -31.72 21.59
CA PHE A 295 -6.40 -31.34 21.18
C PHE A 295 -5.31 -32.01 22.04
N HIS A 296 -5.50 -32.09 23.37
CA HIS A 296 -4.54 -32.73 24.29
C HIS A 296 -4.34 -34.23 24.08
N ARG A 297 -5.21 -34.91 23.31
CA ARG A 297 -5.04 -36.33 22.93
C ARG A 297 -4.48 -36.52 21.52
N ARG A 298 -4.29 -35.43 20.77
CA ARG A 298 -3.74 -35.45 19.39
C ARG A 298 -2.27 -35.09 19.33
N VAL A 299 -1.79 -34.36 20.34
CA VAL A 299 -0.37 -34.04 20.50
C VAL A 299 0.23 -35.19 21.33
N PRO A 300 1.33 -35.83 20.88
CA PRO A 300 2.02 -36.88 21.62
C PRO A 300 2.60 -36.35 22.94
#